data_AF-A0A7Y5Q6E1-F1
#
_entry.id   AF-A0A7Y5Q6E1-F1
#
_cell.length_a   1.000
_cell.length_b   1.000
_cell.length_c   1.000
_cell.angle_alpha   90.00
_cell.angle_beta   90.00
_cell.angle_gamma   90.00
#
_symmetry.space_group_name_H-M   'P 1'
#
loop_
_entity.id
_entity.type
_entity.pdbx_description
1 polymer ?
#
loop_
_entity_poly.entity_id
_entity_poly.type
_entity_poly.pdbx_seq_one_letter_code
_entity_poly.pdbx_strand_id
1 'polypeptide(L)'
;MEAERLHGMGPAWELGGLTAGPAELQPGTAQLRAEVLRRQTPFLARRVLLAESLRASEGTPWWILRRARATAHLLNRCPIAIRKGERLVGAHPATPAVDSQAVAQAEAYLARQSFHVRAASGQVALDLVTILHHGLDGLLAQLRRLRAELRLLDPHRAERRTFYEAAEIALEGFQRFVLRYALLARQQAAAEAARRDELLAT
;
A
#
# COMPACT_ATOMS: atom_id res chain seq x y z
N MET A 1 -30.41 -34.41 -36.20
CA MET A 1 -29.09 -34.31 -36.84
C MET A 1 -28.53 -32.90 -36.59
N GLU A 2 -28.33 -32.55 -35.32
CA GLU A 2 -27.78 -31.22 -34.95
C GLU A 2 -27.32 -31.22 -33.47
N ALA A 3 -26.59 -32.25 -33.06
CA ALA A 3 -26.07 -32.39 -31.69
C ALA A 3 -24.59 -32.79 -31.63
N GLU A 4 -23.85 -32.70 -32.74
CA GLU A 4 -22.44 -33.16 -32.84
C GLU A 4 -21.51 -32.11 -33.49
N ARG A 5 -21.68 -30.82 -33.17
CA ARG A 5 -20.74 -29.77 -33.62
C ARG A 5 -20.17 -28.89 -32.50
N LEU A 6 -20.24 -29.31 -31.25
CA LEU A 6 -19.73 -28.52 -30.10
C LEU A 6 -18.73 -29.28 -29.20
N HIS A 7 -18.09 -30.34 -29.69
CA HIS A 7 -17.06 -31.07 -28.94
C HIS A 7 -15.62 -30.87 -29.45
N GLY A 8 -15.38 -29.82 -30.24
CA GLY A 8 -14.04 -29.49 -30.75
C GLY A 8 -13.42 -28.19 -30.23
N MET A 9 -14.10 -27.45 -29.35
CA MET A 9 -13.56 -26.22 -28.78
C MET A 9 -13.24 -26.46 -27.31
N GLY A 10 -11.95 -26.60 -27.00
CA GLY A 10 -11.45 -26.51 -25.64
C GLY A 10 -11.97 -25.23 -24.98
N PRO A 11 -12.05 -25.19 -23.64
CA PRO A 11 -12.69 -24.09 -22.95
C PRO A 11 -12.05 -22.74 -23.35
N ALA A 12 -12.87 -21.77 -23.73
CA ALA A 12 -12.46 -20.43 -24.15
C ALA A 12 -11.73 -19.60 -23.07
N TRP A 13 -11.46 -20.18 -21.90
CA TRP A 13 -10.64 -19.61 -20.84
C TRP A 13 -9.21 -20.15 -20.81
N GLU A 14 -8.78 -20.99 -21.76
CA GLU A 14 -7.35 -21.23 -21.95
C GLU A 14 -6.66 -19.89 -22.26
N LEU A 15 -6.19 -19.23 -21.19
CA LEU A 15 -5.44 -17.99 -21.17
C LEU A 15 -4.01 -18.20 -21.73
N GLY A 16 -3.88 -19.05 -22.76
CA GLY A 16 -2.64 -19.46 -23.42
C GLY A 16 -2.02 -18.35 -24.28
N GLY A 17 -1.92 -17.15 -23.73
CA GLY A 17 -1.27 -16.01 -24.38
C GLY A 17 -1.37 -14.68 -23.64
N LEU A 18 -2.36 -14.50 -22.75
CA LEU A 18 -2.56 -13.23 -22.01
C LEU A 18 -1.97 -13.23 -20.60
N THR A 19 -1.79 -14.40 -19.97
CA THR A 19 -1.19 -14.52 -18.62
C THR A 19 0.27 -14.96 -18.67
N ALA A 20 0.69 -15.58 -19.77
CA ALA A 20 2.10 -15.78 -20.06
C ALA A 20 2.65 -14.43 -20.51
N GLY A 21 3.38 -13.73 -19.63
CA GLY A 21 4.29 -12.67 -20.07
C GLY A 21 5.21 -13.17 -21.20
N PRO A 22 5.98 -12.30 -21.87
CA PRO A 22 6.78 -12.68 -23.02
C PRO A 22 7.59 -13.95 -22.74
N ALA A 23 7.61 -14.87 -23.72
CA ALA A 23 8.23 -16.20 -23.57
C ALA A 23 9.69 -16.11 -23.07
N GLU A 24 10.37 -15.04 -23.44
CA GLU A 24 11.68 -14.66 -22.95
C GLU A 24 11.59 -13.37 -22.13
N LEU A 25 11.86 -13.48 -20.84
CA LEU A 25 12.08 -12.31 -19.99
C LEU A 25 13.50 -11.82 -20.16
N GLN A 26 13.68 -10.50 -20.17
CA GLN A 26 15.01 -9.90 -20.06
C GLN A 26 15.76 -10.49 -18.85
N PRO A 27 17.10 -10.72 -18.92
CA PRO A 27 17.84 -11.37 -17.84
C PRO A 27 17.61 -10.74 -16.46
N GLY A 28 17.53 -9.40 -16.39
CA GLY A 28 17.23 -8.68 -15.15
C GLY A 28 15.82 -8.96 -14.60
N THR A 29 14.81 -9.02 -15.47
CA THR A 29 13.43 -9.35 -15.09
C THR A 29 13.29 -10.79 -14.61
N ALA A 30 13.98 -11.72 -15.27
CA ALA A 30 13.99 -13.13 -14.86
C ALA A 30 14.62 -13.30 -13.47
N GLN A 31 15.74 -12.61 -13.21
CA GLN A 31 16.40 -12.60 -11.90
C GLN A 31 15.51 -11.98 -10.82
N LEU A 32 14.87 -10.84 -11.10
CA LEU A 32 13.96 -10.18 -10.17
C LEU A 32 12.77 -11.08 -9.81
N ARG A 33 12.16 -11.74 -10.81
CA ARG A 33 11.07 -12.72 -10.59
C ARG A 33 11.52 -13.84 -9.65
N ALA A 34 12.67 -14.46 -9.92
CA ALA A 34 13.19 -15.53 -9.08
C ALA A 34 13.48 -15.06 -7.65
N GLU A 35 14.03 -13.86 -7.48
CA GLU A 35 14.27 -13.28 -6.17
C GLU A 35 12.97 -13.01 -5.40
N VAL A 36 11.97 -12.41 -6.05
CA VAL A 36 10.68 -12.10 -5.43
C VAL A 36 10.01 -13.39 -4.94
N LEU A 37 9.94 -14.42 -5.79
CA LEU A 37 9.36 -15.73 -5.43
C LEU A 37 10.10 -16.37 -4.25
N ARG A 38 11.42 -16.31 -4.22
CA ARG A 38 12.24 -16.86 -3.12
C ARG A 38 12.05 -16.11 -1.80
N ARG A 39 11.80 -14.79 -1.84
CA ARG A 39 11.70 -13.91 -0.66
C ARG A 39 10.26 -13.65 -0.20
N GLN A 40 9.28 -14.39 -0.70
CA GLN A 40 7.88 -14.23 -0.28
C GLN A 40 7.72 -14.61 1.21
N THR A 41 7.53 -13.59 2.04
CA THR A 41 7.30 -13.75 3.48
C THR A 41 6.09 -12.93 3.92
N PRO A 42 5.28 -13.43 4.86
CA PRO A 42 4.10 -12.72 5.34
C PRO A 42 4.50 -11.58 6.27
N PHE A 43 4.11 -10.34 5.99
CA PHE A 43 4.47 -9.18 6.82
C PHE A 43 3.69 -9.14 8.15
N LEU A 44 4.08 -9.99 9.10
CA LEU A 44 3.40 -10.16 10.39
C LEU A 44 3.57 -8.95 11.31
N ALA A 45 4.71 -8.28 11.25
CA ALA A 45 5.00 -7.07 12.05
C ALA A 45 3.98 -5.94 11.82
N ARG A 46 3.26 -5.92 10.69
CA ARG A 46 2.09 -5.05 10.47
C ARG A 46 1.10 -5.11 11.63
N ARG A 47 0.83 -6.29 12.19
CA ARG A 47 -0.14 -6.47 13.28
C ARG A 47 0.27 -5.70 14.52
N VAL A 48 1.56 -5.79 14.87
CA VAL A 48 2.15 -5.09 16.00
C VAL A 48 2.02 -3.58 15.80
N LEU A 49 2.47 -3.06 14.65
CA LEU A 49 2.41 -1.62 14.31
C LEU A 49 0.97 -1.08 14.30
N LEU A 50 0.01 -1.86 13.79
CA LEU A 50 -1.40 -1.47 13.84
C LEU A 50 -1.94 -1.45 15.27
N ALA A 51 -1.63 -2.48 16.07
CA ALA A 51 -2.07 -2.57 17.46
C ALA A 51 -1.47 -1.43 18.31
N GLU A 52 -0.19 -1.11 18.12
CA GLU A 52 0.48 0.02 18.77
C GLU A 52 -0.25 1.35 18.51
N SER A 53 -0.48 1.69 17.24
CA SER A 53 -1.16 2.95 16.90
C SER A 53 -2.62 2.99 17.36
N LEU A 54 -3.31 1.85 17.37
CA LEU A 54 -4.69 1.79 17.83
C LEU A 54 -4.76 1.96 19.35
N ARG A 55 -3.88 1.31 20.12
CA ARG A 55 -3.76 1.52 21.58
C ARG A 55 -3.47 2.99 21.91
N ALA A 56 -2.49 3.58 21.21
CA ALA A 56 -2.10 4.98 21.41
C ALA A 56 -3.20 6.00 21.06
N SER A 57 -4.24 5.59 20.33
CA SER A 57 -5.35 6.45 19.93
C SER A 57 -6.68 6.09 20.60
N GLU A 58 -6.65 5.26 21.64
CA GLU A 58 -7.81 5.00 22.50
C GLU A 58 -8.39 6.31 23.06
N GLY A 59 -9.71 6.38 23.18
CA GLY A 59 -10.42 7.61 23.56
C GLY A 59 -10.65 8.61 22.43
N THR A 60 -10.05 8.42 21.23
CA THR A 60 -10.42 9.24 20.07
C THR A 60 -11.85 8.87 19.61
N PRO A 61 -12.81 9.82 19.59
CA PRO A 61 -14.22 9.50 19.37
C PRO A 61 -14.51 8.98 17.96
N TRP A 62 -13.75 9.44 16.96
CA TRP A 62 -13.95 9.06 15.57
C TRP A 62 -12.98 7.95 15.15
N TRP A 63 -13.52 6.77 14.85
CA TRP A 63 -12.73 5.59 14.46
C TRP A 63 -11.91 5.82 13.18
N ILE A 64 -12.38 6.66 12.25
CA ILE A 64 -11.68 6.95 10.99
C ILE A 64 -10.34 7.66 11.23
N LEU A 65 -10.26 8.54 12.25
CA LEU A 65 -9.00 9.16 12.67
C LEU A 65 -8.02 8.13 13.23
N ARG A 66 -8.51 7.18 14.03
CA ARG A 66 -7.69 6.08 14.57
C ARG A 66 -7.12 5.23 13.45
N ARG A 67 -7.93 4.91 12.43
CA ARG A 67 -7.46 4.16 11.24
C ARG A 67 -6.46 4.95 10.40
N ALA A 68 -6.71 6.24 10.16
CA ALA A 68 -5.77 7.08 9.43
C ALA A 68 -4.41 7.14 10.12
N ARG A 69 -4.41 7.34 11.45
CA ARG A 69 -3.19 7.31 12.28
C ARG A 69 -2.50 5.95 12.21
N ALA A 70 -3.25 4.84 12.30
CA ALA A 70 -2.68 3.50 12.19
C ALA A 70 -2.08 3.21 10.81
N THR A 71 -2.74 3.63 9.73
CA THR A 71 -2.21 3.54 8.36
C THR A 71 -0.94 4.37 8.22
N ALA A 72 -0.93 5.63 8.65
CA ALA A 72 0.25 6.48 8.58
C ALA A 72 1.39 5.92 9.46
N HIS A 73 1.09 5.44 10.65
CA HIS A 73 2.06 4.81 11.56
C HIS A 73 2.71 3.58 10.93
N LEU A 74 1.90 2.71 10.30
CA LEU A 74 2.37 1.55 9.57
C LEU A 74 3.27 1.97 8.40
N LEU A 75 2.78 2.83 7.50
CA LEU A 75 3.52 3.27 6.31
C LEU A 75 4.85 3.94 6.67
N ASN A 76 4.91 4.70 7.76
CA ASN A 76 6.14 5.38 8.18
C ASN A 76 7.20 4.43 8.78
N ARG A 77 6.80 3.25 9.28
CA ARG A 77 7.70 2.29 9.96
C ARG A 77 7.92 1.00 9.20
N CYS A 78 7.07 0.73 8.23
CA CYS A 78 7.11 -0.46 7.41
C CYS A 78 8.47 -0.57 6.71
N PRO A 79 9.17 -1.74 6.76
CA PRO A 79 10.43 -1.92 6.05
C PRO A 79 10.29 -1.65 4.56
N ILE A 80 11.28 -0.97 3.99
CA ILE A 80 11.36 -0.69 2.55
C ILE A 80 12.65 -1.27 1.99
N ALA A 81 12.61 -1.69 0.74
CA ALA A 81 13.76 -2.22 0.02
C ALA A 81 13.64 -1.90 -1.46
N ILE A 82 14.77 -1.58 -2.08
CA ILE A 82 14.92 -1.50 -3.54
C ILE A 82 15.82 -2.67 -3.92
N ARG A 83 15.27 -3.62 -4.70
CA ARG A 83 15.97 -4.84 -5.11
C ARG A 83 16.85 -4.56 -6.33
N LYS A 84 17.76 -5.49 -6.61
CA LYS A 84 18.63 -5.38 -7.78
C LYS A 84 17.79 -5.53 -9.06
N GLY A 85 17.94 -4.59 -10.00
CA GLY A 85 17.20 -4.57 -11.25
C GLY A 85 15.75 -4.05 -11.15
N GLU A 86 15.29 -3.59 -9.99
CA GLU A 86 14.00 -2.90 -9.86
C GLU A 86 14.08 -1.48 -10.42
N ARG A 87 13.17 -1.17 -11.35
CA ARG A 87 12.94 0.19 -11.88
C ARG A 87 11.68 0.83 -11.31
N LEU A 88 10.63 0.03 -11.16
CA LEU A 88 9.44 0.42 -10.40
C LEU A 88 9.60 -0.12 -8.98
N VAL A 89 9.88 0.79 -8.05
CA VAL A 89 10.13 0.46 -6.63
C VAL A 89 8.82 0.42 -5.84
N GLY A 90 8.82 -0.34 -4.74
CA GLY A 90 7.62 -0.56 -3.92
C GLY A 90 7.51 -1.99 -3.44
N ALA A 91 8.61 -2.54 -2.92
CA ALA A 91 8.69 -3.92 -2.49
C ALA A 91 7.66 -4.25 -1.39
N HIS A 92 6.99 -5.40 -1.50
CA HIS A 92 6.31 -5.97 -0.34
C HIS A 92 7.34 -6.14 0.78
N PRO A 93 7.04 -5.66 2.00
CA PRO A 93 7.98 -5.71 3.11
C PRO A 93 8.34 -7.15 3.41
N ALA A 94 9.64 -7.45 3.46
CA ALA A 94 10.10 -8.69 4.07
C ALA A 94 9.83 -8.59 5.57
N THR A 95 9.42 -9.70 6.19
CA THR A 95 9.17 -9.76 7.63
C THR A 95 10.49 -9.56 8.36
N PRO A 96 10.68 -8.48 9.14
CA PRO A 96 11.75 -8.46 10.13
C PRO A 96 11.50 -9.61 11.11
N ALA A 97 12.54 -10.18 11.71
CA ALA A 97 12.34 -11.07 12.85
C ALA A 97 11.48 -10.32 13.88
N VAL A 98 10.26 -10.82 14.11
CA VAL A 98 9.31 -10.25 15.05
C VAL A 98 8.94 -11.34 16.03
N ASP A 99 8.86 -10.98 17.31
CA ASP A 99 8.48 -11.91 18.36
C ASP A 99 7.06 -12.46 18.11
N SER A 100 6.96 -13.78 18.00
CA SER A 100 5.70 -14.50 17.80
C SER A 100 4.69 -14.20 18.92
N GLN A 101 5.15 -14.00 20.16
CA GLN A 101 4.26 -13.66 21.27
C GLN A 101 3.71 -12.25 21.12
N ALA A 102 4.54 -11.26 20.78
CA ALA A 102 4.08 -9.91 20.46
C ALA A 102 3.07 -9.88 19.30
N VAL A 103 3.29 -10.69 18.25
CA VAL A 103 2.33 -10.83 17.14
C VAL A 103 1.01 -11.39 17.62
N ALA A 104 1.01 -12.47 18.41
CA ALA A 104 -0.21 -13.08 18.94
C ALA A 104 -1.00 -12.12 19.85
N GLN A 105 -0.30 -11.35 20.70
CA GLN A 105 -0.93 -10.33 21.54
C GLN A 105 -1.55 -9.19 20.71
N ALA A 106 -0.86 -8.77 19.65
CA ALA A 106 -1.38 -7.77 18.72
C ALA A 106 -2.62 -8.29 17.99
N GLU A 107 -2.60 -9.54 17.50
CA GLU A 107 -3.77 -10.17 16.88
C GLU A 107 -4.96 -10.26 17.84
N ALA A 108 -4.74 -10.70 19.08
CA ALA A 108 -5.80 -10.79 20.09
C ALA A 108 -6.42 -9.41 20.39
N TYR A 109 -5.59 -8.35 20.45
CA TYR A 109 -6.08 -6.98 20.60
C TYR A 109 -6.89 -6.52 19.38
N LEU A 110 -6.37 -6.74 18.17
CA LEU A 110 -7.00 -6.35 16.92
C LEU A 110 -8.33 -7.07 16.69
N ALA A 111 -8.42 -8.36 17.01
CA ALA A 111 -9.63 -9.17 16.88
C ALA A 111 -10.79 -8.67 17.74
N ARG A 112 -10.51 -7.98 18.85
CA ARG A 112 -11.52 -7.34 19.72
C ARG A 112 -12.02 -6.01 19.17
N GLN A 113 -11.37 -5.44 18.16
CA GLN A 113 -11.80 -4.18 17.58
C GLN A 113 -12.93 -4.44 16.57
N SER A 114 -14.10 -3.85 16.80
CA SER A 114 -15.31 -4.05 15.96
C SER A 114 -15.14 -3.68 14.48
N PHE A 115 -14.10 -2.89 14.15
CA PHE A 115 -13.79 -2.41 12.82
C PHE A 115 -12.61 -3.16 12.16
N HIS A 116 -12.03 -4.15 12.83
CA HIS A 116 -11.01 -5.02 12.25
C HIS A 116 -11.69 -6.11 11.42
N VAL A 117 -11.92 -5.82 10.14
CA VAL A 117 -12.43 -6.82 9.19
C VAL A 117 -11.26 -7.73 8.79
N ARG A 118 -11.39 -9.05 9.01
CA ARG A 118 -10.36 -10.04 8.65
C ARG A 118 -10.05 -10.07 7.15
N ALA A 119 -11.02 -9.68 6.33
CA ALA A 119 -10.86 -9.41 4.91
C ALA A 119 -11.80 -8.26 4.53
N ALA A 120 -11.30 -7.01 4.48
CA ALA A 120 -12.04 -5.96 3.81
C ALA A 120 -12.11 -6.31 2.32
N SER A 121 -13.29 -6.20 1.71
CA SER A 121 -13.42 -6.37 0.25
C SER A 121 -12.57 -5.30 -0.44
N GLY A 122 -11.47 -5.72 -1.07
CA GLY A 122 -10.56 -4.86 -1.83
C GLY A 122 -11.07 -4.50 -3.22
N GLN A 123 -12.37 -4.69 -3.48
CA GLN A 123 -13.01 -4.40 -4.77
C GLN A 123 -13.25 -2.91 -4.88
N VAL A 124 -12.18 -2.17 -5.18
CA VAL A 124 -12.22 -0.72 -5.40
C VAL A 124 -11.42 -0.41 -6.65
N ALA A 125 -12.04 0.25 -7.63
CA ALA A 125 -11.32 0.91 -8.70
C ALA A 125 -10.82 2.25 -8.16
N LEU A 126 -9.50 2.39 -8.00
CA LEU A 126 -8.88 3.65 -7.60
C LEU A 126 -8.89 4.62 -8.78
N ASP A 127 -9.26 5.88 -8.53
CA ASP A 127 -9.12 6.96 -9.50
C ASP A 127 -7.65 7.40 -9.62
N LEU A 128 -6.87 6.59 -10.33
CA LEU A 128 -5.46 6.87 -10.60
C LEU A 128 -5.28 8.10 -11.48
N VAL A 129 -6.26 8.43 -12.33
CA VAL A 129 -6.18 9.57 -13.25
C VAL A 129 -6.09 10.86 -12.44
N THR A 130 -6.96 11.03 -11.45
CA THR A 130 -6.94 12.20 -10.55
C THR A 130 -5.66 12.26 -9.72
N ILE A 131 -5.19 11.12 -9.19
CA ILE A 131 -3.94 11.07 -8.40
C ILE A 131 -2.74 11.48 -9.25
N LEU A 132 -2.64 11.01 -10.50
CA LEU A 132 -1.53 11.33 -11.39
C LEU A 132 -1.58 12.78 -11.90
N HIS A 133 -2.77 13.34 -12.12
CA HIS A 133 -2.91 14.73 -12.55
C HIS A 133 -2.58 15.74 -11.44
N HIS A 134 -3.06 15.50 -10.21
CA HIS A 134 -2.90 16.47 -9.11
C HIS A 134 -1.67 16.21 -8.24
N GLY A 135 -1.15 14.98 -8.24
CA GLY A 135 -0.15 14.55 -7.28
C GLY A 135 -0.66 14.55 -5.83
N LEU A 136 0.16 14.06 -4.91
CA LEU A 136 -0.22 14.03 -3.49
C LEU A 136 -0.35 15.43 -2.89
N ASP A 137 0.48 16.39 -3.32
CA ASP A 137 0.42 17.76 -2.83
C ASP A 137 -0.85 18.48 -3.28
N GLY A 138 -1.31 18.27 -4.52
CA GLY A 138 -2.56 18.84 -5.01
C GLY A 138 -3.77 18.29 -4.25
N LEU A 139 -3.78 16.99 -3.96
CA LEU A 139 -4.84 16.38 -3.14
C LEU A 139 -4.82 16.90 -1.69
N LEU A 140 -3.65 17.04 -1.08
CA LEU A 140 -3.51 17.61 0.27
C LEU A 140 -3.98 19.07 0.31
N ALA A 141 -3.61 19.88 -0.69
CA ALA A 141 -4.08 21.26 -0.81
C ALA A 141 -5.61 21.33 -0.96
N GLN A 142 -6.19 20.44 -1.76
CA GLN A 142 -7.64 20.34 -1.91
C GLN A 142 -8.34 19.97 -0.59
N LEU A 143 -7.83 19.01 0.17
CA LEU A 143 -8.38 18.65 1.48
C LEU A 143 -8.32 19.81 2.47
N ARG A 144 -7.20 20.54 2.52
CA ARG A 144 -7.01 21.70 3.39
C ARG A 144 -7.99 22.82 3.04
N ARG A 145 -8.20 23.08 1.74
CA ARG A 145 -9.20 24.05 1.25
C ARG A 145 -10.62 23.64 1.66
N LEU A 146 -11.02 22.41 1.35
CA LEU A 146 -12.36 21.89 1.69
C LEU A 146 -12.64 21.97 3.20
N ARG A 147 -11.62 21.69 4.02
CA ARG A 147 -11.72 21.81 5.48
C ARG A 147 -11.88 23.25 5.94
N ALA A 148 -11.20 24.22 5.31
CA ALA A 148 -11.31 25.64 5.64
C ALA A 148 -12.66 26.25 5.24
N GLU A 149 -13.24 25.78 4.13
CA GLU A 149 -14.52 26.27 3.59
C GLU A 149 -15.75 25.68 4.30
N LEU A 150 -15.56 24.78 5.28
CA LEU A 150 -16.68 24.20 6.02
C LEU A 150 -17.49 25.31 6.72
N ARG A 151 -18.80 25.31 6.46
CA ARG A 151 -19.76 26.22 7.08
C ARG A 151 -20.00 25.85 8.55
N LEU A 152 -20.14 26.86 9.41
CA LEU A 152 -20.37 26.63 10.85
C LEU A 152 -21.71 25.96 11.13
N LEU A 153 -22.74 26.31 10.36
CA LEU A 153 -24.12 25.82 10.53
C LEU A 153 -24.42 24.54 9.75
N ASP A 154 -23.42 23.89 9.14
CA ASP A 154 -23.62 22.62 8.45
C ASP A 154 -23.79 21.48 9.47
N PRO A 155 -24.93 20.76 9.51
CA PRO A 155 -25.14 19.66 10.44
C PRO A 155 -24.12 18.51 10.26
N HIS A 156 -23.54 18.36 9.07
CA HIS A 156 -22.50 17.37 8.77
C HIS A 156 -21.08 17.91 8.95
N ARG A 157 -20.91 19.12 9.49
CA ARG A 157 -19.61 19.77 9.66
C ARG A 157 -18.62 18.88 10.41
N ALA A 158 -19.07 18.25 11.51
CA ALA A 158 -18.21 17.41 12.34
C ALA A 158 -17.70 16.18 11.58
N GLU A 159 -18.58 15.50 10.85
CA GLU A 159 -18.26 14.32 10.06
C GLU A 159 -17.31 14.66 8.90
N ARG A 160 -17.61 15.71 8.13
CA ARG A 160 -16.79 16.17 7.01
C ARG A 160 -15.41 16.62 7.47
N ARG A 161 -15.33 17.41 8.55
CA ARG A 161 -14.06 17.84 9.13
C ARG A 161 -13.21 16.64 9.53
N THR A 162 -13.82 15.68 10.21
CA THR A 162 -13.16 14.44 10.66
C THR A 162 -12.66 13.63 9.47
N PHE A 163 -13.46 13.50 8.42
CA PHE A 163 -13.07 12.82 7.19
C PHE A 163 -11.87 13.50 6.52
N TYR A 164 -11.91 14.82 6.33
CA TYR A 164 -10.79 15.54 5.71
C TYR A 164 -9.51 15.44 6.53
N GLU A 165 -9.61 15.53 7.86
CA GLU A 165 -8.47 15.33 8.76
C GLU A 165 -7.91 13.92 8.67
N ALA A 166 -8.77 12.89 8.66
CA ALA A 166 -8.34 11.51 8.51
C ALA A 166 -7.68 11.26 7.14
N ALA A 167 -8.25 11.79 6.07
CA ALA A 167 -7.70 11.68 4.72
C ALA A 167 -6.33 12.38 4.63
N GLU A 168 -6.18 13.56 5.22
CA GLU A 168 -4.91 14.29 5.28
C GLU A 168 -3.84 13.49 6.01
N ILE A 169 -4.14 12.95 7.20
CA ILE A 169 -3.19 12.09 7.97
C ILE A 169 -2.74 10.88 7.14
N ALA A 170 -3.68 10.20 6.47
CA ALA A 170 -3.38 9.03 5.67
C ALA A 170 -2.52 9.37 4.44
N LEU A 171 -2.86 10.45 3.71
CA LEU A 171 -2.11 10.90 2.54
C LEU A 171 -0.72 11.40 2.93
N GLU A 172 -0.55 12.12 4.03
CA GLU A 172 0.77 12.51 4.52
C GLU A 172 1.62 11.30 4.90
N GLY A 173 1.00 10.28 5.53
CA GLY A 173 1.68 9.01 5.81
C GLY A 173 2.15 8.31 4.52
N PHE A 174 1.32 8.33 3.47
CA PHE A 174 1.68 7.78 2.18
C PHE A 174 2.78 8.59 1.48
N GLN A 175 2.70 9.92 1.50
CA GLN A 175 3.74 10.79 0.96
C GLN A 175 5.08 10.54 1.64
N ARG A 176 5.11 10.47 2.98
CA ARG A 176 6.33 10.13 3.73
C ARG A 176 6.87 8.76 3.32
N PHE A 177 6.01 7.76 3.11
CA PHE A 177 6.43 6.45 2.62
C PHE A 177 7.09 6.52 1.23
N VAL A 178 6.53 7.27 0.29
CA VAL A 178 7.14 7.52 -1.03
C VAL A 178 8.49 8.21 -0.88
N LEU A 179 8.58 9.25 -0.03
CA LEU A 179 9.83 9.97 0.20
C LEU A 179 10.91 9.11 0.87
N ARG A 180 10.53 8.11 1.68
CA ARG A 180 11.48 7.12 2.23
C ARG A 180 12.12 6.29 1.12
N TYR A 181 11.39 5.93 0.07
CA TYR A 181 11.96 5.27 -1.11
C TYR A 181 12.90 6.19 -1.89
N ALA A 182 12.51 7.46 -2.09
CA ALA A 182 13.39 8.43 -2.75
C ALA A 182 14.70 8.63 -1.98
N LEU A 183 14.65 8.67 -0.65
CA LEU A 183 15.85 8.73 0.19
C LEU A 183 16.70 7.45 0.06
N LEU A 184 16.07 6.27 0.10
CA LEU A 184 16.77 5.00 -0.04
C LEU A 184 17.45 4.87 -1.41
N ALA A 185 16.80 5.30 -2.48
CA ALA A 185 17.37 5.31 -3.83
C ALA A 185 18.63 6.19 -3.88
N ARG A 186 18.59 7.40 -3.31
CA ARG A 186 19.76 8.29 -3.21
C ARG A 186 20.90 7.68 -2.38
N GLN A 187 20.59 7.02 -1.27
CA GLN A 187 21.58 6.33 -0.44
C GLN A 187 22.25 5.18 -1.21
N GLN A 188 21.48 4.37 -1.94
CA GLN A 188 22.02 3.30 -2.77
C GLN A 188 22.83 3.85 -3.95
N ALA A 189 22.39 4.95 -4.57
CA ALA A 189 23.10 5.61 -5.66
C ALA A 189 24.48 6.16 -5.25
N ALA A 190 24.61 6.58 -3.98
CA ALA A 190 25.89 7.00 -3.42
C ALA A 190 26.86 5.82 -3.21
N ALA A 191 26.34 4.61 -2.97
CA ALA A 191 27.13 3.41 -2.71
C ALA A 191 27.43 2.58 -3.98
N GLU A 192 26.54 2.57 -4.97
CA GLU A 192 26.63 1.74 -6.19
C GLU A 192 26.77 2.61 -7.44
N ALA A 193 28.01 2.92 -7.83
CA ALA A 193 28.30 3.77 -8.99
C ALA A 193 27.71 3.23 -10.32
N ALA A 194 27.67 1.92 -10.49
CA ALA A 194 27.19 1.28 -11.72
C ALA A 194 25.68 1.43 -11.97
N ARG A 195 24.88 1.72 -10.93
CA ARG A 195 23.42 1.90 -11.00
C ARG A 195 22.96 3.29 -10.60
N ARG A 196 23.90 4.22 -10.44
CA ARG A 196 23.63 5.58 -9.97
C ARG A 196 22.60 6.30 -10.83
N ASP A 197 22.75 6.26 -12.15
CA ASP A 197 21.87 6.98 -13.07
C ASP A 197 20.45 6.38 -13.08
N GLU A 198 20.33 5.06 -12.93
CA GLU A 198 19.02 4.39 -12.79
C GLU A 198 18.33 4.78 -11.48
N LEU A 199 19.06 4.86 -10.37
CA LEU A 199 18.53 5.18 -9.04
C LEU A 199 18.21 6.66 -8.86
N LEU A 200 18.84 7.54 -9.64
CA LEU A 200 18.60 8.99 -9.63
C LEU A 200 17.69 9.45 -10.76
N ALA A 201 17.27 8.56 -11.66
CA ALA A 201 16.23 8.84 -12.64
C ALA A 201 14.93 9.15 -11.88
N THR A 202 14.70 10.44 -11.65
CA THR A 202 13.53 11.00 -10.97
C THR A 202 12.88 11.99 -11.91
#